data_AF-A0A7C8YW68-F1
#
_entry.id   AF-A0A7C8YW68-F1
#
_cell.length_a   1.000
_cell.length_b   1.000
_cell.length_c   1.000
_cell.angle_alpha   90.00
_cell.angle_beta   90.00
_cell.angle_gamma   90.00
#
_symmetry.space_group_name_H-M   'P 1'
#
loop_
_entity.id
_entity.type
_entity.pdbx_description
1 polymer ?
#
loop_
_entity_poly.entity_id
_entity_poly.type
_entity_poly.pdbx_seq_one_letter_code
_entity_poly.pdbx_strand_id
1 'polypeptide(L)'
;WFKKFRGGPDSDMGGFTRILHSGEPDNLMDEIPTFVAKPLPSGADQGYIVLNRPWAFVQWLEQADIEEDYILMAEPDHIIVKPIPNLSRDGLGAAFPFFYIEPEKHSSTLRKFFPEQKGLISS
;
A
#
# COMPACT_ATOMS: atom_id res chain seq x y z
N TRP A 1 -2.04 13.12 15.90
CA TRP A 1 -2.26 11.79 16.51
C TRP A 1 -1.01 10.92 16.42
N PHE A 2 -0.53 10.58 15.22
CA PHE A 2 0.68 9.76 15.01
C PHE A 2 1.89 10.17 15.86
N LYS A 3 2.32 11.44 15.78
CA LYS A 3 3.47 11.97 16.55
C LYS A 3 3.36 11.74 18.07
N LYS A 4 2.14 11.73 18.61
CA LYS A 4 1.88 11.49 20.04
C LYS A 4 2.03 10.02 20.42
N PHE A 5 1.53 9.11 19.59
CA PHE A 5 1.53 7.67 19.88
C PHE A 5 2.83 6.98 19.48
N ARG A 6 3.56 7.50 18.47
CA ARG A 6 4.89 6.99 18.08
C ARG A 6 5.88 6.95 19.25
N GLY A 7 5.88 7.99 20.09
CA GLY A 7 6.79 8.09 21.24
C GLY A 7 6.23 7.56 22.56
N GLY A 8 5.11 6.84 22.54
CA GLY A 8 4.50 6.30 23.75
C GLY A 8 5.24 5.06 24.27
N PRO A 9 5.19 4.78 25.59
CA PRO A 9 5.63 3.49 26.12
C PRO A 9 4.82 2.36 25.47
N ASP A 10 5.49 1.29 25.07
CA ASP A 10 4.92 0.10 24.41
C ASP A 10 4.30 0.34 23.02
N SER A 11 4.78 1.36 22.28
CA SER A 11 4.32 1.62 20.92
C SER A 11 5.17 0.89 19.88
N ASP A 12 4.55 -0.02 19.13
CA ASP A 12 5.15 -0.65 17.93
C ASP A 12 5.13 0.27 16.70
N MET A 13 4.65 1.51 16.85
CA MET A 13 4.54 2.45 15.74
C MET A 13 5.91 3.05 15.39
N GLY A 14 6.45 2.65 14.24
CA GLY A 14 7.65 3.22 13.62
C GLY A 14 7.36 4.47 12.79
N GLY A 15 7.98 4.57 11.61
CA GLY A 15 7.75 5.62 10.62
C GLY A 15 6.32 5.70 10.11
N PHE A 16 5.97 6.85 9.54
CA PHE A 16 4.72 7.04 8.81
C PHE A 16 5.01 7.75 7.51
N THR A 17 4.67 7.09 6.41
CA THR A 17 4.87 7.61 5.06
C THR A 17 3.56 7.49 4.29
N ARG A 18 3.08 8.60 3.76
CA ARG A 18 1.98 8.61 2.80
C ARG A 18 2.53 8.35 1.40
N ILE A 19 1.93 7.42 0.66
CA ILE A 19 2.31 7.16 -0.72
C ILE A 19 1.33 7.88 -1.64
N LEU A 20 1.80 8.88 -2.36
CA LEU A 20 1.02 9.69 -3.29
C LEU A 20 1.30 9.23 -4.72
N HIS A 21 0.28 8.70 -5.40
CA HIS A 21 0.39 8.12 -6.74
C HIS A 21 -0.13 9.04 -7.86
N SER A 22 -0.29 10.34 -7.59
CA SER A 22 -0.72 11.36 -8.57
C SER A 22 0.43 11.79 -9.50
N GLY A 23 1.69 11.55 -9.12
CA GLY A 23 2.87 12.05 -9.81
C GLY A 23 3.31 13.45 -9.40
N GLU A 24 2.45 14.22 -8.72
CA GLU A 24 2.69 15.62 -8.39
C GLU A 24 2.55 15.87 -6.87
N PRO A 25 3.42 16.70 -6.28
CA PRO A 25 3.30 17.13 -4.89
C PRO A 25 1.96 17.79 -4.57
N ASP A 26 1.51 17.65 -3.32
CA ASP A 26 0.34 18.36 -2.80
C ASP A 26 0.67 19.16 -1.53
N ASN A 27 -0.29 19.94 -1.05
CA ASN A 27 -0.15 20.81 0.12
C ASN A 27 -0.07 20.05 1.46
N LEU A 28 -0.33 18.75 1.50
CA LEU A 28 -0.24 17.95 2.73
C LEU A 28 1.18 17.43 2.97
N MET A 29 2.08 17.55 1.98
CA MET A 29 3.47 17.11 2.10
C MET A 29 4.27 17.90 3.13
N ASP A 30 3.86 19.14 3.41
CA ASP A 30 4.47 19.96 4.46
C ASP A 30 4.18 19.42 5.88
N GLU A 31 3.10 18.64 6.03
CA GLU A 31 2.67 18.10 7.32
C GLU A 31 2.93 16.59 7.47
N ILE A 32 2.81 15.85 6.38
CA ILE A 32 2.83 14.39 6.33
C ILE A 32 4.01 13.96 5.45
N PRO A 33 5.01 13.21 6.01
CA PRO A 33 6.06 12.63 5.19
C PRO A 33 5.44 11.83 4.03
N THR A 34 5.78 12.20 2.80
CA THR A 34 5.10 11.71 1.61
C THR A 34 6.13 11.25 0.57
N PHE A 35 5.94 10.04 0.06
CA PHE A 35 6.61 9.56 -1.14
C PHE A 35 5.73 9.85 -2.36
N VAL A 36 6.23 10.62 -3.32
CA VAL A 36 5.53 10.93 -4.57
C VAL A 36 5.98 9.94 -5.64
N ALA A 37 5.11 8.99 -5.95
CA ALA A 37 5.35 7.99 -6.98
C ALA A 37 4.97 8.54 -8.36
N LYS A 38 5.77 8.20 -9.38
CA LYS A 38 5.42 8.52 -10.76
C LYS A 38 4.29 7.61 -11.23
N PRO A 39 3.32 8.12 -12.01
CA PRO A 39 2.32 7.25 -12.61
C PRO A 39 2.97 6.26 -13.57
N LEU A 40 2.24 5.21 -13.90
CA LEU A 40 2.61 4.27 -14.95
C LEU A 40 2.83 5.02 -16.28
N PRO A 41 3.77 4.55 -17.13
CA PRO A 41 3.93 5.08 -18.48
C PRO A 41 2.60 5.07 -19.24
N SER A 42 2.39 6.07 -20.09
CA SER A 42 1.16 6.20 -20.87
C SER A 42 0.84 4.90 -21.64
N GLY A 43 -0.40 4.41 -21.50
CA GLY A 43 -0.88 3.19 -22.16
C GLY A 43 -0.52 1.89 -21.44
N ALA A 44 0.38 1.90 -20.45
CA ALA A 44 0.73 0.70 -19.69
C ALA A 44 -0.41 0.19 -18.80
N ASP A 45 -1.29 1.11 -18.36
CA ASP A 45 -2.46 0.79 -17.55
C ASP A 45 -3.63 0.22 -18.38
N GLN A 46 -3.57 0.30 -19.72
CA GLN A 46 -4.62 -0.16 -20.65
C GLN A 46 -6.04 0.35 -20.26
N GLY A 47 -6.14 1.57 -19.74
CA GLY A 47 -7.39 2.18 -19.26
C GLY A 47 -7.80 1.78 -17.84
N TYR A 48 -6.98 1.00 -17.14
CA TYR A 48 -7.18 0.62 -15.75
C TYR A 48 -6.29 1.45 -14.81
N ILE A 49 -6.66 2.72 -14.64
CA ILE A 49 -5.91 3.73 -13.88
C ILE A 49 -5.57 3.32 -12.43
N VAL A 50 -6.33 2.40 -11.87
CA VAL A 50 -6.13 1.84 -10.51
C VAL A 50 -4.75 1.19 -10.36
N LEU A 51 -4.10 0.76 -11.45
CA LEU A 51 -2.76 0.18 -11.43
C LEU A 51 -1.66 1.13 -10.94
N ASN A 52 -1.91 2.44 -10.91
CA ASN A 52 -0.98 3.39 -10.32
C ASN A 52 -0.76 3.15 -8.81
N ARG A 53 -1.74 2.57 -8.10
CA ARG A 53 -1.61 2.25 -6.67
C ARG A 53 -0.54 1.18 -6.40
N PRO A 54 -0.64 -0.07 -6.91
CA PRO A 54 0.40 -1.06 -6.72
C PRO A 54 1.74 -0.61 -7.32
N TRP A 55 1.73 0.14 -8.42
CA TRP A 55 2.96 0.69 -8.99
C TRP A 55 3.67 1.69 -8.08
N ALA A 56 2.92 2.49 -7.32
CA ALA A 56 3.49 3.40 -6.34
C ALA A 56 4.16 2.66 -5.18
N PHE A 57 3.59 1.54 -4.74
CA PHE A 57 4.21 0.68 -3.73
C PHE A 57 5.52 0.04 -4.23
N VAL A 58 5.56 -0.45 -5.47
CA VAL A 58 6.80 -0.98 -6.06
C VAL A 58 7.90 0.09 -6.05
N GLN A 59 7.60 1.29 -6.56
CA GLN A 59 8.56 2.40 -6.57
C GLN A 59 9.02 2.77 -5.16
N TRP A 60 8.10 2.80 -4.19
CA TRP A 60 8.43 3.14 -2.81
C TRP A 60 9.34 2.06 -2.20
N LEU A 61 9.02 0.78 -2.34
CA LEU A 61 9.84 -0.32 -1.82
C LEU A 61 11.22 -0.40 -2.46
N GLU A 62 11.37 0.02 -3.72
CA GLU A 62 12.67 0.05 -4.41
C GLU A 62 13.56 1.24 -3.98
N GLN A 63 12.96 2.32 -3.49
CA GLN A 63 13.66 3.60 -3.24
C GLN A 63 13.74 4.00 -1.77
N ALA A 64 12.85 3.47 -0.93
CA ALA A 64 12.81 3.80 0.48
C ALA A 64 13.86 3.00 1.24
N ASP A 65 14.56 3.69 2.14
CA ASP A 65 15.32 3.06 3.20
C ASP A 65 14.36 2.81 4.37
N ILE A 66 14.03 1.54 4.61
CA ILE A 66 13.04 1.12 5.61
C ILE A 66 13.80 0.45 6.75
N GLU A 67 13.90 1.15 7.88
CA GLU A 67 14.58 0.66 9.08
C GLU A 67 13.68 -0.29 9.90
N GLU A 68 12.36 -0.25 9.67
CA GLU A 68 11.38 -1.07 10.39
C GLU A 68 11.32 -2.52 9.89
N ASP A 69 11.19 -3.47 10.82
CA ASP A 69 11.05 -4.90 10.52
C ASP A 69 9.73 -5.26 9.80
N TYR A 70 8.69 -4.43 9.96
CA TYR A 70 7.35 -4.68 9.43
C TYR A 70 6.69 -3.42 8.91
N ILE A 71 5.92 -3.56 7.83
CA ILE A 71 5.13 -2.49 7.22
C ILE A 71 3.65 -2.81 7.41
N LEU A 72 2.91 -1.85 7.97
CA LEU A 72 1.46 -1.84 7.94
C LEU A 72 0.98 -0.94 6.80
N MET A 73 0.18 -1.51 5.89
CA MET A 73 -0.48 -0.74 4.84
C MET A 73 -1.95 -0.50 5.21
N ALA A 74 -2.40 0.75 5.10
CA ALA A 74 -3.78 1.14 5.32
C ALA A 74 -4.22 2.17 4.27
N GLU A 75 -5.45 2.05 3.80
CA GLU A 75 -6.08 3.05 2.91
C GLU A 75 -6.47 4.31 3.71
N PRO A 76 -6.53 5.49 3.06
CA PRO A 76 -6.71 6.78 3.74
C PRO A 76 -8.12 7.00 4.34
N ASP A 77 -9.05 6.07 4.14
CA ASP A 77 -10.42 6.10 4.69
C ASP A 77 -10.54 5.55 6.12
N HIS A 78 -9.41 5.21 6.76
CA HIS A 78 -9.37 4.70 8.13
C HIS A 78 -9.05 5.79 9.16
N ILE A 79 -9.77 5.78 10.28
CA ILE A 79 -9.44 6.58 11.47
C ILE A 79 -8.83 5.65 12.53
N ILE A 80 -7.54 5.85 12.81
CA ILE A 80 -6.84 5.07 13.82
C ILE A 80 -7.04 5.73 15.19
N VAL A 81 -7.72 5.02 16.09
CA VAL A 81 -8.07 5.52 17.44
C VAL A 81 -7.17 4.98 18.55
N LYS A 82 -6.45 3.88 18.30
CA LYS A 82 -5.52 3.22 19.22
C LYS A 82 -4.25 2.80 18.46
N PRO A 83 -3.09 2.66 19.15
CA PRO A 83 -1.90 2.05 18.54
C PRO A 83 -2.25 0.70 17.91
N ILE A 84 -1.69 0.44 16.72
CA ILE A 84 -1.96 -0.78 15.98
C ILE A 84 -0.92 -1.82 16.41
N PRO A 85 -1.35 -2.96 17.00
CA PRO A 85 -0.41 -4.01 17.37
C PRO A 85 0.16 -4.65 16.12
N ASN A 86 1.40 -5.12 16.19
CA ASN A 86 1.92 -5.98 15.13
C ASN A 86 1.15 -7.31 15.09
N LEU A 87 0.45 -7.56 13.98
CA LEU A 87 -0.34 -8.79 13.76
C LEU A 87 0.47 -9.88 13.04
N SER A 88 1.67 -9.56 12.55
CA SER A 88 2.58 -10.51 11.93
C SER A 88 3.07 -11.55 12.94
N ARG A 89 3.17 -12.81 12.52
CA ARG A 89 3.70 -13.91 13.34
C ARG A 89 4.60 -14.80 12.50
N ASP A 90 5.75 -15.19 13.04
CA ASP A 90 6.68 -16.15 12.43
C ASP A 90 7.09 -15.79 10.97
N GLY A 91 7.21 -14.49 10.66
CA GLY A 91 7.54 -13.99 9.32
C GLY A 91 6.38 -13.99 8.34
N LEU A 92 5.16 -14.35 8.76
CA LEU A 92 3.95 -14.29 7.97
C LEU A 92 3.21 -12.99 8.21
N GLY A 93 3.02 -12.22 7.13
CA GLY A 93 2.17 -11.03 7.15
C GLY A 93 0.72 -11.37 7.47
N ALA A 94 0.06 -10.47 8.20
CA ALA A 94 -1.38 -10.53 8.42
C ALA A 94 -2.09 -9.59 7.44
N ALA A 95 -3.12 -10.10 6.77
CA ALA A 95 -3.97 -9.31 5.88
C ALA A 95 -5.44 -9.64 6.13
N PHE A 96 -6.29 -8.62 6.04
CA PHE A 96 -7.74 -8.81 6.06
C PHE A 96 -8.24 -8.88 4.61
N PRO A 97 -8.83 -10.01 4.18
CA PRO A 97 -9.33 -10.13 2.82
C PRO A 97 -10.54 -9.20 2.61
N PHE A 98 -10.54 -8.49 1.48
CA PHE A 98 -11.70 -7.72 1.03
C PHE A 98 -12.73 -8.66 0.43
N PHE A 99 -13.69 -9.11 1.26
CA PHE A 99 -14.71 -10.09 0.86
C PHE A 99 -15.66 -9.61 -0.26
N TYR A 100 -15.64 -8.33 -0.62
CA TYR A 100 -16.49 -7.78 -1.69
C TYR A 100 -15.85 -7.88 -3.08
N ILE A 101 -14.56 -8.21 -3.18
CA ILE A 101 -13.87 -8.39 -4.45
C ILE A 101 -13.86 -9.88 -4.76
N GLU A 102 -14.46 -10.27 -5.88
CA GLU A 102 -14.45 -11.64 -6.38
C GLU A 102 -13.57 -11.70 -7.64
N PRO A 103 -12.28 -12.08 -7.52
CA PRO A 103 -11.33 -12.06 -8.63
C PRO A 103 -11.80 -12.86 -9.84
N GLU A 104 -12.46 -14.00 -9.61
CA GLU A 104 -13.00 -14.87 -10.66
C GLU A 104 -14.04 -14.17 -11.55
N LYS A 105 -14.88 -13.30 -10.96
CA LYS A 105 -15.87 -12.50 -11.72
C LYS A 105 -15.22 -11.45 -12.62
N HIS A 106 -13.95 -11.14 -12.40
CA HIS A 106 -13.17 -10.14 -13.14
C HIS A 106 -11.95 -10.75 -13.86
N SER A 107 -11.97 -12.06 -14.10
CA SER A 107 -10.85 -12.80 -14.68
C SER A 107 -10.34 -12.24 -16.01
N SER A 108 -11.24 -11.81 -16.91
CA SER A 108 -10.86 -11.21 -18.20
C SER A 108 -10.02 -9.94 -18.06
N THR A 109 -10.31 -9.11 -17.05
CA THR A 109 -9.51 -7.92 -16.73
C THR A 109 -8.20 -8.33 -16.06
N LEU A 110 -8.24 -9.23 -15.09
CA LEU A 110 -7.05 -9.69 -14.39
C LEU A 110 -6.05 -10.36 -15.33
N ARG A 111 -6.50 -11.18 -16.29
CA ARG A 111 -5.63 -11.86 -17.27
C ARG A 111 -4.87 -10.91 -18.21
N LYS A 112 -5.30 -9.66 -18.37
CA LYS A 112 -4.51 -8.64 -19.10
C LYS A 112 -3.21 -8.30 -18.37
N PHE A 113 -3.18 -8.38 -17.04
CA PHE A 113 -2.06 -7.97 -16.20
C PHE A 113 -1.39 -9.14 -15.45
N PHE A 114 -2.11 -10.26 -15.28
CA PHE A 114 -1.67 -11.50 -14.65
C PHE A 114 -1.95 -12.71 -15.57
N PRO A 115 -1.11 -12.93 -16.60
CA PRO A 115 -1.26 -14.04 -17.54
C PRO A 115 -1.28 -15.40 -16.85
N GLU A 116 -1.85 -16.42 -17.50
CA GLU A 116 -1.96 -17.78 -16.94
C GLU A 116 -0.61 -18.35 -16.50
N GLN A 117 0.47 -18.01 -17.19
CA GLN A 117 1.82 -18.46 -16.84
C GLN A 117 2.31 -17.91 -15.48
N LYS A 118 1.69 -16.84 -14.96
CA LYS A 118 2.01 -16.28 -13.64
C LYS A 118 1.25 -16.97 -12.49
N GLY A 119 0.26 -17.80 -12.80
CA GLY A 119 -0.47 -18.61 -11.81
C GLY A 119 -1.99 -18.46 -11.84
N LEU A 120 -2.62 -19.01 -10.79
CA LEU A 120 -4.07 -18.98 -10.57
C LEU A 120 -4.52 -17.60 -10.06
N ILE A 121 -5.75 -17.20 -10.40
CA ILE A 121 -6.35 -15.92 -9.97
C ILE A 121 -6.89 -16.00 -8.54
N SER A 122 -7.37 -17.17 -8.14
CA SER A 122 -7.80 -17.50 -6.78
C SER A 122 -7.09 -18.76 -6.30
N SER A 123 -6.85 -18.82 -4.99
CA SER A 123 -6.34 -19.99 -4.25
C SER A 123 -7.41 -21.05 -4.04
#